data_AF-A0A2S9G182-F1
#
_entry.id   AF-A0A2S9G182-F1
#
_cell.length_a   1.000
_cell.length_b   1.000
_cell.length_c   1.000
_cell.angle_alpha   90.00
_cell.angle_beta   90.00
_cell.angle_gamma   90.00
#
_symmetry.space_group_name_H-M   'P 1'
#
loop_
_entity.id
_entity.type
_entity.pdbx_description
1 polymer ?
#
loop_
_entity_poly.entity_id
_entity_poly.type
_entity_poly.pdbx_seq_one_letter_code
_entity_poly.pdbx_strand_id
1 'polypeptide(L)'
;PDGAPNVLVILIDDVGFGASSAFGGPCQTPNFEKLAASGLRYNRFHTTALCSPTRQALLTGRNHHSVGMGNITETATAAPGYTSV
;
A
#
# COMPACT_ATOMS: atom_id res chain seq x y z
N PRO A 1 -10.51 5.58 -21.29
CA PRO A 1 -11.64 6.09 -22.09
C PRO A 1 -11.49 7.60 -22.28
N ASP A 2 -12.04 8.16 -23.35
CA ASP A 2 -12.02 9.60 -23.55
C ASP A 2 -12.73 10.31 -22.37
N GLY A 3 -12.07 11.34 -21.83
CA GLY A 3 -12.54 12.09 -20.66
C GLY A 3 -12.35 11.40 -19.29
N ALA A 4 -11.81 10.17 -19.24
CA ALA A 4 -11.50 9.54 -17.96
C ALA A 4 -10.30 10.24 -17.28
N PRO A 5 -10.32 10.42 -15.94
CA PRO A 5 -9.19 11.00 -15.24
C PRO A 5 -7.99 10.06 -15.27
N ASN A 6 -6.79 10.64 -15.28
CA ASN A 6 -5.57 9.88 -15.00
C ASN A 6 -5.55 9.49 -13.51
N VAL A 7 -5.19 8.25 -13.23
CA VAL A 7 -5.00 7.75 -11.86
C VAL A 7 -3.53 7.44 -11.65
N LEU A 8 -2.91 8.11 -10.68
CA LEU A 8 -1.53 7.86 -10.26
C LEU A 8 -1.53 7.27 -8.85
N VAL A 9 -0.97 6.07 -8.71
CA VAL A 9 -0.75 5.42 -7.41
C VAL A 9 0.72 5.51 -7.05
N ILE A 10 1.03 6.18 -5.93
CA ILE A 10 2.37 6.24 -5.36
C ILE A 10 2.38 5.37 -4.10
N LEU A 11 3.10 4.25 -4.15
CA LEU A 11 3.30 3.34 -3.01
C LEU A 11 4.77 3.42 -2.57
N ILE A 12 5.00 3.70 -1.28
CA ILE A 12 6.35 3.81 -0.72
C ILE A 12 6.60 2.59 0.18
N ASP A 13 7.75 1.95 0.02
CA ASP A 13 8.12 0.73 0.74
C ASP A 13 8.60 1.04 2.17
N ASP A 14 8.13 0.26 3.15
CA ASP A 14 8.55 0.29 4.55
C ASP A 14 8.48 1.64 5.29
N VAL A 15 7.71 2.60 4.77
CA VAL A 15 7.53 3.90 5.43
C VAL A 15 6.52 3.79 6.56
N GLY A 16 7.00 4.02 7.79
CA GLY A 16 6.15 4.12 8.98
C GLY A 16 5.22 5.34 8.94
N PHE A 17 4.03 5.20 9.53
CA PHE A 17 3.00 6.25 9.56
C PHE A 17 3.53 7.61 10.06
N GLY A 18 4.35 7.60 11.12
CA GLY A 18 4.94 8.79 11.73
C GLY A 18 6.25 9.27 11.11
N ALA A 19 6.64 8.79 9.93
CA ALA A 19 7.89 9.23 9.29
C ALA A 19 7.72 10.60 8.59
N SER A 20 6.65 10.78 7.83
CA SER A 20 6.42 11.98 7.01
C SER A 20 5.95 13.18 7.83
N SER A 21 6.53 14.36 7.56
CA SER A 21 6.08 15.63 8.13
C SER A 21 4.61 15.96 7.85
N ALA A 22 4.02 15.42 6.77
CA ALA A 22 2.58 15.55 6.49
C ALA A 22 1.67 14.89 7.54
N PHE A 23 2.22 13.97 8.35
CA PHE A 23 1.57 13.31 9.48
C PHE A 23 2.25 13.65 10.83
N GLY A 24 3.08 14.71 10.87
CA GLY A 24 3.78 15.16 12.09
C GLY A 24 5.11 14.45 12.36
N GLY A 25 5.63 13.69 11.39
CA GLY A 25 6.91 13.00 11.48
C GLY A 25 8.13 13.89 11.29
N PRO A 26 9.34 13.39 11.62
CA PRO A 26 10.57 14.17 11.55
C PRO A 26 11.13 14.35 10.13
N CYS A 27 10.76 13.48 9.17
CA CYS A 27 11.27 13.56 7.81
C CYS A 27 10.58 14.68 7.04
N GLN A 28 11.37 15.64 6.55
CA GLN A 28 10.87 16.78 5.77
C GLN A 28 10.38 16.31 4.41
N THR A 29 9.05 16.34 4.22
CA THR A 29 8.38 15.84 3.00
C THR A 29 7.48 16.91 2.37
N PRO A 30 8.03 18.04 1.90
CA PRO A 30 7.25 19.20 1.47
C PRO A 30 6.32 18.92 0.29
N ASN A 31 6.64 17.95 -0.58
CA ASN A 31 5.75 17.56 -1.67
C ASN A 31 4.53 16.77 -1.16
N PHE A 32 4.70 15.93 -0.14
CA PHE A 32 3.57 15.22 0.48
C PHE A 32 2.70 16.16 1.31
N GLU A 33 3.29 17.16 1.96
CA GLU A 33 2.54 18.23 2.64
C GLU A 33 1.64 19.01 1.66
N LYS A 34 2.17 19.39 0.49
CA LYS A 34 1.38 20.08 -0.55
C LYS A 34 0.20 19.22 -1.03
N LEU A 35 0.42 17.94 -1.27
CA LEU A 35 -0.63 16.99 -1.67
C LEU A 35 -1.67 16.82 -0.55
N ALA A 36 -1.23 16.68 0.69
CA ALA A 36 -2.11 16.57 1.85
C ALA A 36 -2.95 17.82 2.11
N ALA A 37 -2.39 19.01 1.90
CA ALA A 37 -3.08 20.29 2.10
C ALA A 37 -4.15 20.59 1.03
N SER A 38 -3.99 20.01 -0.17
CA SER A 38 -4.92 20.17 -1.30
C SER A 38 -5.86 18.97 -1.50
N GLY A 39 -5.82 18.00 -0.59
CA GLY A 39 -6.54 16.74 -0.72
C GLY A 39 -7.04 16.17 0.61
N LEU A 40 -7.15 14.85 0.67
CA LEU A 40 -7.57 14.11 1.85
C LEU A 40 -6.38 13.42 2.52
N ARG A 41 -6.40 13.36 3.86
CA ARG A 41 -5.48 12.57 4.67
C ARG A 41 -6.26 11.52 5.46
N TYR A 42 -5.74 10.31 5.51
CA TYR A 42 -6.32 9.21 6.27
C TYR A 42 -5.40 8.85 7.44
N ASN A 43 -5.92 8.89 8.67
CA ASN A 43 -5.22 8.46 9.88
C ASN A 43 -5.56 7.01 10.30
N ARG A 44 -6.40 6.33 9.53
CA ARG A 44 -6.83 4.93 9.71
C ARG A 44 -6.91 4.21 8.37
N PHE A 45 -5.81 4.25 7.62
CA PHE A 45 -5.61 3.46 6.41
C PHE A 45 -4.75 2.24 6.77
N HIS A 46 -5.15 1.06 6.30
CA HIS A 46 -4.50 -0.19 6.69
C HIS A 46 -3.96 -0.92 5.46
N THR A 47 -2.71 -1.36 5.57
CA THR A 47 -2.10 -2.36 4.69
C THR A 47 -2.09 -3.72 5.40
N THR A 48 -1.54 -4.74 4.74
CA THR A 48 -1.13 -5.95 5.45
C THR A 48 0.20 -5.70 6.17
N ALA A 49 0.68 -6.70 6.93
CA ALA A 49 1.96 -6.62 7.63
C ALA A 49 3.20 -6.82 6.72
N LEU A 50 3.01 -7.15 5.44
CA LEU A 50 4.09 -7.56 4.54
C LEU A 50 3.97 -6.91 3.14
N CYS A 51 5.09 -6.86 2.41
CA CYS A 51 5.18 -6.21 1.11
C CYS A 51 4.30 -6.88 0.04
N SER A 52 4.56 -8.15 -0.31
CA SER A 52 3.84 -8.87 -1.36
C SER A 52 2.33 -8.98 -1.08
N PRO A 53 1.89 -9.34 0.14
CA PRO A 53 0.46 -9.37 0.46
C PRO A 53 -0.24 -8.00 0.33
N THR A 54 0.42 -6.90 0.74
CA THR A 54 -0.12 -5.54 0.57
C THR A 54 -0.28 -5.19 -0.91
N ARG A 55 0.75 -5.44 -1.72
CA ARG A 55 0.74 -5.16 -3.16
C ARG A 55 -0.33 -5.98 -3.87
N GLN A 56 -0.48 -7.25 -3.48
CA GLN A 56 -1.49 -8.13 -4.07
C GLN A 56 -2.91 -7.67 -3.73
N ALA A 57 -3.17 -7.27 -2.48
CA ALA A 57 -4.46 -6.73 -2.09
C ALA A 57 -4.79 -5.42 -2.83
N LEU A 58 -3.79 -4.54 -2.99
CA LEU A 58 -3.93 -3.28 -3.73
C LEU A 58 -4.29 -3.50 -5.20
N LEU A 59 -3.59 -4.40 -5.89
CA LEU A 59 -3.76 -4.63 -7.33
C LEU A 59 -5.04 -5.38 -7.67
N THR A 60 -5.52 -6.24 -6.77
CA THR A 60 -6.67 -7.11 -7.03
C THR A 60 -7.96 -6.63 -6.37
N GLY A 61 -7.88 -5.73 -5.39
CA GLY A 61 -9.01 -5.34 -4.55
C GLY A 61 -9.56 -6.49 -3.69
N ARG A 62 -8.76 -7.55 -3.47
CA ARG A 62 -9.15 -8.75 -2.72
C ARG A 62 -8.27 -8.97 -1.51
N ASN A 63 -8.75 -9.76 -0.54
CA ASN A 63 -7.90 -10.25 0.53
C ASN A 63 -6.76 -11.08 -0.08
N HIS A 64 -5.53 -10.83 0.38
CA HIS A 64 -4.31 -11.42 -0.17
C HIS A 64 -4.27 -12.96 -0.10
N HIS A 65 -4.90 -13.59 0.89
CA HIS A 65 -5.06 -15.06 0.93
C HIS A 65 -5.97 -15.59 -0.17
N SER A 66 -7.00 -14.84 -0.57
CA SER A 66 -7.93 -15.24 -1.63
C SER A 66 -7.31 -15.23 -3.03
N VAL A 67 -6.08 -14.72 -3.15
CA VAL A 67 -5.31 -14.59 -4.39
C VAL A 67 -3.90 -15.17 -4.23
N GLY A 68 -3.74 -16.17 -3.36
CA GLY A 68 -2.52 -16.97 -3.25
C GLY A 68 -1.35 -16.31 -2.51
N MET A 69 -1.49 -15.07 -2.03
CA MET A 69 -0.39 -14.28 -1.46
C MET A 69 -0.49 -14.14 0.06
N GLY A 70 -0.46 -15.27 0.78
CA GLY A 70 -0.52 -15.30 2.24
C GLY A 70 0.74 -14.81 2.97
N ASN A 71 1.89 -14.80 2.29
CA ASN A 71 3.18 -14.35 2.81
C ASN A 71 4.06 -13.85 1.64
N ILE A 72 5.31 -13.51 1.90
CA ILE A 72 6.32 -13.28 0.86
C ILE A 72 6.62 -14.58 0.08
N THR A 73 7.02 -14.42 -1.17
CA THR A 73 7.25 -15.50 -2.14
C THR A 73 8.27 -16.55 -1.69
N GLU A 74 9.27 -16.13 -0.92
CA GLU A 74 10.36 -16.93 -0.38
C GLU A 74 9.88 -17.96 0.65
N THR A 75 8.67 -17.75 1.17
CA THR A 75 8.03 -18.61 2.18
C THR A 75 6.76 -19.27 1.67
N ALA A 76 6.61 -19.36 0.34
CA ALA A 76 5.48 -20.02 -0.28
C ALA A 76 5.37 -21.49 0.18
N THR A 77 4.13 -21.96 0.32
CA THR A 77 3.83 -23.35 0.70
C THR A 77 2.70 -23.90 -0.17
N ALA A 78 2.49 -25.22 -0.10
CA ALA A 78 1.34 -25.85 -0.75
C ALA A 78 0.00 -25.59 -0.03
N ALA A 79 0.01 -24.86 1.11
CA ALA A 79 -1.22 -24.56 1.83
C ALA A 79 -2.11 -23.60 1.02
N PRO A 80 -3.45 -23.78 1.02
CA PRO A 80 -4.36 -22.88 0.33
C PRO A 80 -4.16 -21.42 0.72
N GLY A 81 -3.98 -20.54 -0.28
CA GLY A 81 -3.77 -19.10 -0.08
C GLY A 81 -2.33 -18.70 0.23
N TYR A 82 -1.36 -19.63 0.22
CA TYR A 82 0.07 -19.38 0.47
C TYR A 82 0.97 -19.86 -0.67
N THR A 83 0.41 -20.09 -1.86
CA THR A 83 1.08 -20.67 -3.03
C THR A 83 1.98 -19.68 -3.76
N SER A 84 1.80 -18.37 -3.53
CA SER A 84 2.50 -17.28 -4.21
C SER A 84 2.33 -17.25 -5.73
N VAL A 85 1.34 -17.97 -6.24
CA VAL A 85 0.85 -18.00 -7.62
C VAL A 85 -0.66 -17.88 -7.65
#